data_AF-A0A9Q7B9V4-F1
#
_entry.id   AF-A0A9Q7B9V4-F1
#
_cell.length_a   1.000
_cell.length_b   1.000
_cell.length_c   1.000
_cell.angle_alpha   90.00
_cell.angle_beta   90.00
_cell.angle_gamma   90.00
#
_symmetry.space_group_name_H-M   'P 1'
#
loop_
_entity.id
_entity.type
_entity.pdbx_description
1 polymer ?
#
loop_
_entity_poly.entity_id
_entity_poly.type
_entity_poly.pdbx_seq_one_letter_code
_entity_poly.pdbx_strand_id
1 'polypeptide(L)' 'MSTNLVALPPLPPPTAQMVNQETGMISQAWFQYLKRVDDHIRDIERRLTAGGL' A
#
# COMPACT_ATOMS: atom_id res chain seq x y z
N MET A 1 14.87 22.28 -9.69
CA MET A 1 14.10 21.13 -10.20
C MET A 1 13.10 20.73 -9.13
N SER A 2 11.89 21.30 -9.13
CA SER A 2 10.83 20.83 -8.22
C SER A 2 10.29 19.54 -8.81
N THR A 3 10.73 18.41 -8.27
CA THR A 3 10.11 17.13 -8.58
C THR A 3 8.65 17.24 -8.11
N ASN A 4 7.73 17.42 -9.05
CA ASN A 4 6.28 17.33 -8.80
C ASN A 4 5.95 15.87 -8.47
N LEU A 5 6.42 15.40 -7.32
CA LEU A 5 6.00 14.13 -6.73
C LEU A 5 4.54 14.35 -6.34
N VAL A 6 3.64 14.04 -7.26
CA VAL A 6 2.19 14.02 -6.99
C VAL A 6 1.99 13.19 -5.74
N ALA A 7 1.44 13.82 -4.69
CA ALA A 7 1.16 13.16 -3.43
C ALA A 7 0.32 11.92 -3.70
N LEU A 8 0.81 10.76 -3.25
CA LEU A 8 0.10 9.53 -3.48
C LEU A 8 -1.16 9.49 -2.60
N PRO A 9 -2.27 8.91 -3.11
CA PRO A 9 -3.50 8.83 -2.35
C PRO A 9 -3.26 8.00 -1.08
N PRO A 10 -3.69 8.47 0.10
CA PRO A 10 -3.49 7.74 1.35
C PRO A 10 -4.26 6.42 1.30
N LEU A 11 -3.61 5.34 1.73
CA LEU A 11 -4.23 4.02 1.90
C LEU A 11 -4.70 3.89 3.36
N PRO A 12 -6.01 4.03 3.64
CA PRO A 12 -6.50 3.90 5.01
C PRO A 12 -6.32 2.46 5.50
N PRO A 13 -5.77 2.25 6.71
CA PRO A 13 -5.63 0.92 7.26
C PRO A 13 -7.01 0.33 7.57
N PRO A 14 -7.18 -1.00 7.47
CA PRO A 14 -8.41 -1.65 7.88
C PRO A 14 -8.66 -1.45 9.38
N THR A 15 -9.89 -1.14 9.76
CA THR A 15 -10.34 -1.09 11.16
C THR A 15 -10.63 -2.46 11.76
N ALA A 16 -10.71 -3.50 10.93
CA ALA A 16 -10.90 -4.89 11.36
C ALA A 16 -9.63 -5.42 12.06
N GLN A 17 -9.76 -6.50 12.85
CA GLN A 17 -8.59 -7.19 13.39
C GLN A 17 -7.74 -7.81 12.27
N MET A 18 -6.41 -7.77 12.41
CA MET A 18 -5.47 -8.28 11.43
C MET A 18 -5.59 -9.78 11.21
N VAL A 19 -5.74 -10.51 12.31
CA VAL A 19 -5.87 -11.96 12.32
C VAL A 19 -7.27 -12.29 12.83
N ASN A 20 -7.96 -13.18 12.13
CA ASN A 20 -9.18 -13.77 12.65
C ASN A 20 -8.78 -14.73 13.78
N GLN A 21 -9.23 -14.45 15.00
CA GLN A 21 -8.88 -15.24 16.18
C GLN A 21 -9.48 -16.65 16.17
N GLU A 22 -10.54 -16.90 15.40
CA GLU A 22 -11.18 -18.21 15.29
C GLU A 22 -10.45 -19.15 14.33
N THR A 23 -9.88 -18.60 13.25
CA THR A 23 -9.24 -19.40 12.19
C THR A 23 -7.71 -19.26 12.16
N GLY A 24 -7.15 -18.29 12.88
CA GLY A 24 -5.73 -17.94 12.82
C GLY A 24 -5.28 -17.36 11.48
N MET A 25 -6.21 -17.13 10.54
CA MET A 25 -5.91 -16.61 9.21
C MET A 25 -5.92 -15.08 9.20
N ILE A 26 -5.17 -14.49 8.29
CA ILE A 26 -5.23 -13.05 8.07
C ILE A 26 -6.64 -12.67 7.58
N SER A 27 -7.18 -11.58 8.13
CA SER A 27 -8.45 -11.05 7.67
C SER A 27 -8.36 -10.67 6.19
N GLN A 28 -9.41 -10.95 5.42
CA GLN A 28 -9.47 -10.61 4.01
C GLN A 28 -9.24 -9.10 3.78
N ALA A 29 -9.72 -8.25 4.69
CA ALA A 29 -9.51 -6.80 4.62
C ALA A 29 -8.02 -6.44 4.72
N TRP A 30 -7.28 -7.11 5.60
CA TRP A 30 -5.84 -6.93 5.75
C TRP A 30 -5.04 -7.51 4.59
N PHE A 31 -5.45 -8.66 4.07
CA PHE A 31 -4.85 -9.20 2.85
C PHE A 31 -4.99 -8.23 1.66
N GLN A 32 -6.20 -7.69 1.44
CA GLN A 32 -6.44 -6.71 0.38
C GLN A 32 -5.69 -5.41 0.60
N TYR A 33 -5.57 -4.96 1.86
CA TYR A 33 -4.77 -3.79 2.20
C TYR A 33 -3.30 -3.99 1.87
N LEU A 34 -2.69 -5.08 2.34
CA LEU A 34 -1.28 -5.39 2.07
C LEU A 34 -1.00 -5.51 0.57
N LYS A 35 -1.93 -6.10 -0.20
CA LYS A 35 -1.83 -6.14 -1.65
C LYS A 35 -1.80 -4.74 -2.28
N ARG A 36 -2.71 -3.85 -1.84
CA ARG A 36 -2.73 -2.45 -2.31
C ARG A 36 -1.48 -1.67 -1.90
N VAL A 37 -0.91 -1.96 -0.72
CA VAL A 37 0.36 -1.37 -0.27
C VAL A 37 1.50 -1.79 -1.18
N ASP A 38 1.58 -3.07 -1.57
CA ASP A 38 2.61 -3.55 -2.51
C ASP A 38 2.50 -2.86 -3.88
N ASP A 39 1.27 -2.79 -4.44
CA ASP A 39 1.02 -2.07 -5.70
C ASP A 39 1.41 -0.58 -5.61
N HIS A 40 1.18 0.03 -4.45
CA HIS A 40 1.51 1.43 -4.19
C HIS A 40 3.02 1.69 -4.09
N ILE A 41 3.75 0.80 -3.42
CA ILE A 41 5.21 0.84 -3.35
C ILE A 41 5.81 0.68 -4.75
N ARG A 42 5.29 -0.24 -5.55
CA ARG A 42 5.75 -0.40 -6.95
C ARG A 42 5.47 0.83 -7.80
N ASP A 43 4.33 1.51 -7.60
CA ASP A 43 4.05 2.77 -8.31
C ASP A 43 5.01 3.88 -7.87
N ILE A 44 5.35 3.96 -6.58
CA ILE A 44 6.40 4.86 -6.06
C ILE A 44 7.74 4.55 -6.73
N GLU A 45 8.17 3.29 -6.73
CA GLU A 45 9.43 2.85 -7.33
C GLU A 45 9.48 3.17 -8.83
N ARG A 46 8.38 2.95 -9.55
CA ARG A 46 8.26 3.33 -10.97
C ARG A 46 8.37 4.83 -11.18
N ARG A 47 7.70 5.64 -10.36
CA ARG A 47 7.77 7.11 -10.44
C ARG A 47 9.16 7.63 -10.09
N LEU A 48 9.82 7.05 -9.11
CA LEU A 48 11.20 7.38 -8.74
C LEU A 48 12.18 7.00 -9.86
N THR A 49 12.03 5.80 -10.44
CA THR A 49 12.85 5.34 -11.57
C THR A 49 12.62 6.18 -12.82
N ALA A 50 11.36 6.49 -13.15
CA ALA A 50 11.01 7.33 -14.30
C ALA A 50 11.35 8.82 -14.10
N GLY A 51 11.39 9.27 -12.85
CA GLY A 51 11.78 10.62 -12.46
C GLY A 51 13.29 10.89 -12.53
N GLY A 52 14.10 9.87 -12.80
CA GLY A 52 15.54 9.98 -12.97
C GLY A 52 16.27 10.26 -11.66
N LEU A 53 16.73 9.20 -10.99
CA LEU A 53 17.94 9.23 -10.18
C LEU A 53 19.13 8.88 -11.06
#